data_AF-A0A7C7WPG1-F1
#
_entry.id   AF-A0A7C7WPG1-F1
#
_cell.length_a   1.000
_cell.length_b   1.000
_cell.length_c   1.000
_cell.angle_alpha   90.00
_cell.angle_beta   90.00
_cell.angle_gamma   90.00
#
_symmetry.space_group_name_H-M   'P 1'
#
loop_
_entity.id
_entity.type
_entity.pdbx_description
1 polymer ?
#
loop_
_entity_poly.entity_id
_entity_poly.type
_entity_poly.pdbx_seq_one_letter_code
_entity_poly.pdbx_strand_id
1 'polypeptide(L)' 'LTDLEAAGTYALIPYWEDGHSFGIYTWEYLRALCPCPICRGMANGGDNL' A
#
# COMPACT_ATOMS: atom_id res chain seq x y z
N LEU A 1 6.99 7.70 -11.01
CA LEU A 1 6.14 8.25 -9.92
C LEU A 1 6.69 9.64 -9.62
N THR A 2 5.90 10.70 -9.78
CA THR A 2 6.39 12.08 -9.68
C THR A 2 6.09 12.73 -8.34
N ASP A 3 4.96 12.38 -7.71
CA ASP A 3 4.55 12.95 -6.43
C ASP A 3 3.61 12.02 -5.67
N LEU A 4 3.39 12.31 -4.39
CA LEU A 4 2.51 11.57 -3.50
C LEU A 4 1.82 12.52 -2.51
N GLU A 5 0.49 12.61 -2.61
CA GLU A 5 -0.33 13.44 -1.73
C GLU A 5 -1.11 12.59 -0.73
N ALA A 6 -1.31 13.11 0.48
CA ALA A 6 -2.22 12.53 1.46
C ALA A 6 -3.66 13.01 1.22
N ALA A 7 -4.58 12.07 1.00
CA ALA A 7 -6.01 12.36 0.99
C ALA A 7 -6.54 12.34 2.44
N GLY A 8 -6.39 13.47 3.13
CA GLY A 8 -6.70 13.56 4.56
C GLY A 8 -5.87 12.57 5.36
N THR A 9 -6.51 11.81 6.26
CA THR A 9 -5.83 10.86 7.15
C THR A 9 -6.01 9.40 6.76
N TYR A 10 -6.65 9.10 5.62
CA TYR A 10 -7.14 7.74 5.33
C TYR A 10 -6.59 7.12 4.03
N ALA A 11 -5.95 7.90 3.16
CA ALA A 11 -5.51 7.43 1.86
C ALA A 11 -4.34 8.23 1.27
N LEU A 12 -3.77 7.69 0.19
CA LEU A 12 -2.77 8.32 -0.66
C LEU A 12 -3.28 8.52 -2.09
N ILE A 13 -2.81 9.59 -2.73
CA ILE A 13 -3.00 9.89 -4.15
C ILE A 13 -1.62 9.97 -4.82
N PRO A 14 -1.22 8.97 -5.63
CA PRO A 14 0.01 9.03 -6.40
C PRO A 14 -0.18 9.81 -7.71
N TYR A 15 0.84 10.59 -8.06
CA TYR A 15 0.95 11.25 -9.36
C TYR A 15 1.96 10.49 -10.23
N TRP A 16 1.51 10.05 -11.40
CA TRP A 16 2.31 9.25 -12.33
C TRP A 16 2.96 10.13 -13.40
N GLU A 17 4.05 9.64 -14.00
CA GLU A 17 4.82 10.38 -15.02
C GLU A 17 4.05 10.59 -16.33
N ASP A 18 3.01 9.80 -16.56
CA ASP A 18 2.11 9.92 -17.71
C ASP A 18 0.91 10.87 -17.45
N GLY A 19 0.89 11.53 -16.29
CA GLY A 19 -0.13 12.50 -15.91
C GLY A 19 -1.38 11.88 -15.25
N HIS A 20 -1.44 10.57 -15.04
CA HIS A 20 -2.54 9.97 -14.27
C HIS A 20 -2.43 10.33 -12.78
N SER A 21 -3.57 10.67 -12.17
CA SER A 21 -3.65 10.99 -10.72
C SER A 21 -5.02 10.71 -10.09
N PHE A 22 -5.86 9.88 -10.73
CA PHE A 22 -7.24 9.64 -10.29
C PHE A 22 -7.39 8.54 -9.23
N GLY A 23 -6.30 7.90 -8.81
CA GLY A 23 -6.36 6.80 -7.84
C GLY A 23 -6.30 7.30 -6.39
N ILE A 24 -7.30 6.95 -5.59
CA ILE A 24 -7.27 7.08 -4.11
C ILE A 24 -7.03 5.69 -3.53
N TYR A 25 -5.93 5.55 -2.79
CA TYR A 25 -5.51 4.27 -2.21
C TYR A 25 -5.60 4.35 -0.70
N THR A 26 -6.63 3.74 -0.10
CA THR A 26 -6.81 3.77 1.35
C THR A 26 -5.75 2.93 2.07
N TRP A 27 -5.53 3.23 3.36
CA TRP A 27 -4.60 2.44 4.18
C TRP A 27 -5.00 0.97 4.25
N GLU A 28 -6.30 0.67 4.34
CA GLU A 28 -6.82 -0.69 4.35
C GLU A 28 -6.50 -1.41 3.05
N TYR A 29 -6.70 -0.74 1.90
CA TYR A 29 -6.40 -1.30 0.60
C TYR A 29 -4.90 -1.58 0.43
N LEU A 30 -4.04 -0.61 0.75
CA LEU A 30 -2.59 -0.78 0.70
C LEU A 30 -2.11 -1.89 1.65
N ARG A 31 -2.71 -1.99 2.85
CA ARG A 31 -2.41 -3.04 3.82
C ARG A 31 -2.78 -4.42 3.27
N ALA A 32 -3.93 -4.56 2.61
CA ALA A 32 -4.36 -5.81 1.99
C ALA A 32 -3.43 -6.25 0.84
N LEU A 33 -2.75 -5.30 0.19
CA LEU A 33 -1.75 -5.57 -0.85
C LEU A 33 -0.33 -5.81 -0.31
N CYS A 34 -0.11 -5.78 1.00
CA CYS A 34 1.23 -5.89 1.58
C CYS A 34 1.94 -7.18 1.12
N PRO A 35 3.10 -7.09 0.44
CA PRO A 35 3.77 -8.25 -0.10
C PRO A 35 4.65 -8.98 0.93
N CYS A 36 4.69 -8.53 2.19
CA CYS A 36 5.58 -9.12 3.18
C CYS A 36 5.17 -10.57 3.51
N PRO A 37 6.13 -11.45 3.83
CA PRO A 37 5.84 -12.86 4.12
C PRO A 37 4.80 -13.09 5.23
N ILE A 38 4.76 -12.23 6.24
CA ILE A 38 3.79 -12.29 7.34
C ILE A 38 2.36 -12.14 6.79
N CYS A 39 2.14 -11.15 5.93
CA CYS A 39 0.81 -10.85 5.38
C CYS A 39 0.42 -11.75 4.21
N ARG A 40 1.41 -12.32 3.51
CA ARG A 40 1.19 -13.34 2.48
C ARG A 40 1.04 -14.74 3.05
N GLY A 41 1.09 -14.92 4.38
CA GLY A 41 1.01 -16.22 5.03
C GLY A 41 2.22 -17.13 4.78
N MET A 42 3.29 -16.59 4.21
CA MET A 42 4.52 -17.32 3.86
C MET A 42 5.51 -17.42 5.03
N ALA A 43 5.36 -16.60 6.07
CA ALA A 43 6.20 -16.65 7.28
C ALA A 43 5.56 -17.42 8.46
N ASN A 44 4.33 -17.91 8.35
CA ASN A 44 3.63 -18.56 9.48
C ASN A 44 4.02 -20.04 9.66
N GLY A 45 5.31 -20.35 9.67
CA GLY A 45 5.80 -21.72 9.81
C GLY A 45 7.22 -21.83 10.37
N GLY A 46 7.64 -20.95 11.29
CA GLY A 46 9.03 -20.97 11.72
C GLY A 46 9.45 -20.30 13.03
N ASP A 47 8.60 -19.63 13.80
CA ASP A 47 9.03 -19.01 15.06
C ASP A 47 8.01 -19.24 16.19
N ASN A 48 8.14 -20.41 16.83
CA ASN A 48 7.81 -20.54 18.25
C ASN A 48 8.78 -19.66 19.06
N LEU A 49 8.45 -18.38 19.20
CA LEU A 49 8.91 -17.49 20.27
C LEU A 49 7.74 -16.62 20.76
#